data_AF-A0A0K1QER4-F1
#
_entry.id   AF-A0A0K1QER4-F1
#
_cell.length_a   1.000
_cell.length_b   1.000
_cell.length_c   1.000
_cell.angle_alpha   90.00
_cell.angle_beta   90.00
_cell.angle_gamma   90.00
#
_symmetry.space_group_name_H-M   'P 1'
#
loop_
_entity.id
_entity.type
_entity.pdbx_description
1 polymer ?
#
loop_
_entity_poly.entity_id
_entity_poly.type
_entity_poly.pdbx_seq_one_letter_code
_entity_poly.pdbx_strand_id
1 'polypeptide(L)'
;MVELRYAQNPDIAFSALRLLGVRPPAGALAAGAIALLVVVAVLWVASRRKLSLAQHGGFAMVAAGAIGNVLDRVANGYVVDFIHVTRWPIFNVADIVIVFGVLLLAFGGRLGGRMETGGAPPSEPPCPPSGPSMQPW
;
A
#
# COMPACT_ATOMS: atom_id res chain seq x y z
N MET A 1 -0.54 11.60 24.22
CA MET A 1 -0.14 10.41 24.98
C MET A 1 -0.61 9.19 24.17
N VAL A 2 0.29 8.27 23.82
CA VAL A 2 -0.08 7.03 23.12
C VAL A 2 -0.32 5.98 24.18
N GLU A 3 -1.46 5.31 24.13
CA GLU A 3 -1.86 4.27 25.08
C GLU A 3 -2.23 3.01 24.31
N LEU A 4 -1.86 1.86 24.87
CA LEU A 4 -2.35 0.57 24.39
C LEU A 4 -3.69 0.30 25.07
N ARG A 5 -4.78 0.33 24.29
CA ARG A 5 -6.13 0.06 24.78
C ARG A 5 -6.74 -1.03 23.95
N TYR A 6 -7.00 -2.18 24.56
CA TYR A 6 -7.72 -3.26 23.89
C TYR A 6 -9.15 -2.81 23.59
N ALA A 7 -9.46 -2.70 22.30
CA ALA A 7 -10.77 -2.39 21.79
C ALA A 7 -11.18 -3.45 20.79
N GLN A 8 -12.34 -4.03 21.01
CA GLN A 8 -12.97 -4.86 20.00
C GLN A 8 -13.72 -3.91 19.08
N ASN A 9 -13.35 -3.90 17.81
CA ASN A 9 -14.08 -3.15 16.80
C ASN A 9 -14.95 -4.17 16.05
N PRO A 10 -16.17 -4.42 16.56
CA PRO A 10 -17.13 -5.18 15.81
C PRO A 10 -17.35 -4.44 14.49
N ASP A 11 -17.72 -3.14 14.48
CA ASP A 11 -17.80 -2.32 13.28
C ASP A 11 -18.07 -0.79 13.52
N ILE A 12 -17.17 0.12 13.08
CA ILE A 12 -17.41 1.59 13.01
C ILE A 12 -18.45 1.98 11.93
N ALA A 13 -18.69 1.13 10.92
CA ALA A 13 -19.72 1.36 9.89
C ALA A 13 -21.15 1.00 10.37
N PHE A 14 -21.30 0.32 11.52
CA PHE A 14 -22.59 -0.19 11.97
C PHE A 14 -23.49 0.81 12.68
N SER A 15 -22.98 1.93 13.18
CA SER A 15 -23.85 2.95 13.77
C SER A 15 -24.83 3.51 12.73
N ALA A 16 -24.37 3.67 11.48
CA ALA A 16 -25.20 4.13 10.37
C ALA A 16 -26.09 3.02 9.78
N LEU A 17 -25.59 1.77 9.70
CA LEU A 17 -26.34 0.66 9.10
C LEU A 17 -27.34 0.01 10.08
N ARG A 18 -27.13 0.15 11.41
CA ARG A 18 -28.13 -0.22 12.43
C ARG A 18 -29.43 0.58 12.30
N LEU A 19 -29.37 1.81 11.79
CA LEU A 19 -30.56 2.61 11.48
C LEU A 19 -31.38 2.01 10.33
N LEU A 20 -30.80 1.11 9.54
CA LEU A 20 -31.43 0.46 8.37
C LEU A 20 -31.86 -1.00 8.64
N GLY A 21 -31.73 -1.51 9.88
CA GLY A 21 -32.31 -2.82 10.29
C GLY A 21 -31.51 -4.07 9.90
N VAL A 22 -30.25 -3.92 9.45
CA VAL A 22 -29.40 -5.05 9.03
C VAL A 22 -28.81 -5.78 10.25
N ARG A 23 -28.92 -7.12 10.26
CA ARG A 23 -28.53 -7.98 11.39
C ARG A 23 -27.00 -8.22 11.51
N PRO A 24 -26.49 -8.48 12.74
CA PRO A 24 -25.06 -8.52 13.08
C PRO A 24 -24.13 -9.42 12.25
N PRO A 25 -24.49 -10.65 11.80
CA PRO A 25 -23.54 -11.44 10.99
C PRO A 25 -23.36 -10.91 9.57
N ALA A 26 -24.34 -10.16 9.02
CA ALA A 26 -24.31 -9.71 7.63
C ALA A 26 -23.46 -8.44 7.41
N GLY A 27 -23.43 -7.53 8.38
CA GLY A 27 -22.66 -6.30 8.20
C GLY A 27 -21.17 -6.46 8.48
N ALA A 28 -20.74 -7.40 9.33
CA ALA A 28 -19.31 -7.69 9.52
C ALA A 28 -18.69 -8.26 8.23
N LEU A 29 -19.49 -9.00 7.45
CA LEU A 29 -19.16 -9.42 6.10
C LEU A 29 -19.15 -8.25 5.12
N ALA A 30 -20.03 -7.25 5.28
CA ALA A 30 -20.10 -6.08 4.41
C ALA A 30 -18.91 -5.12 4.57
N ALA A 31 -18.42 -4.85 5.79
CA ALA A 31 -17.22 -4.03 6.00
C ALA A 31 -15.95 -4.73 5.48
N GLY A 32 -15.84 -6.06 5.71
CA GLY A 32 -14.82 -6.88 5.06
C GLY A 32 -14.93 -6.86 3.54
N ALA A 33 -16.16 -6.88 2.99
CA ALA A 33 -16.40 -6.77 1.56
C ALA A 33 -16.07 -5.38 1.00
N ILE A 34 -16.29 -4.29 1.75
CA ILE A 34 -15.89 -2.93 1.35
C ILE A 34 -14.37 -2.81 1.33
N ALA A 35 -13.68 -3.29 2.36
CA ALA A 35 -12.23 -3.34 2.39
C ALA A 35 -11.70 -4.16 1.20
N LEU A 36 -12.25 -5.36 0.98
CA LEU A 36 -11.92 -6.20 -0.17
C LEU A 36 -12.19 -5.50 -1.51
N LEU A 37 -13.30 -4.77 -1.63
CA LEU A 37 -13.68 -4.05 -2.84
C LEU A 37 -12.74 -2.88 -3.12
N VAL A 38 -12.28 -2.17 -2.08
CA VAL A 38 -11.23 -1.14 -2.19
C VAL A 38 -9.93 -1.79 -2.67
N VAL A 39 -9.53 -2.93 -2.10
CA VAL A 39 -8.34 -3.67 -2.56
C VAL A 39 -8.46 -4.09 -4.03
N VAL A 40 -9.60 -4.67 -4.42
CA VAL A 40 -9.87 -5.09 -5.81
C VAL A 40 -9.89 -3.90 -6.77
N ALA A 41 -10.50 -2.77 -6.38
CA ALA A 41 -10.53 -1.56 -7.20
C ALA A 41 -9.13 -0.99 -7.40
N VAL A 42 -8.30 -0.97 -6.35
CA VAL A 42 -6.91 -0.50 -6.42
C VAL A 42 -6.06 -1.44 -7.29
N LEU A 43 -6.24 -2.76 -7.18
CA LEU A 43 -5.61 -3.76 -8.05
C LEU A 43 -6.03 -3.61 -9.52
N TRP A 44 -7.32 -3.35 -9.78
CA TRP A 44 -7.85 -3.18 -11.13
C TRP A 44 -7.33 -1.92 -11.82
N VAL A 45 -7.26 -0.79 -11.10
CA VAL A 45 -6.70 0.46 -11.64
C VAL A 45 -5.21 0.31 -11.94
N ALA A 46 -4.50 -0.48 -11.14
CA ALA A 46 -3.07 -0.70 -11.29
C ALA A 46 -2.68 -1.72 -12.35
N SER A 47 -3.48 -2.75 -12.59
CA SER A 47 -3.23 -3.72 -13.68
C SER A 47 -3.26 -3.08 -15.08
N ARG A 48 -3.82 -1.86 -15.17
CA ARG A 48 -3.90 -1.05 -16.40
C ARG A 48 -2.69 -0.12 -16.56
N ARG A 49 -1.71 -0.12 -15.65
CA ARG A 49 -0.53 0.76 -15.67
C ARG A 49 0.77 -0.06 -15.56
N LYS A 50 1.88 0.45 -16.10
CA LYS A 50 3.22 -0.09 -15.81
C LYS A 50 3.57 0.28 -14.37
N LEU A 51 3.63 -0.70 -13.48
CA LEU A 51 3.88 -0.51 -12.06
C LEU A 51 5.38 -0.49 -11.76
N SER A 52 5.81 0.48 -10.96
CA SER A 52 7.16 0.53 -10.39
C SER A 52 7.35 -0.53 -9.29
N LEU A 53 8.60 -0.84 -8.93
CA LEU A 53 8.91 -1.78 -7.85
C LEU A 53 8.28 -1.36 -6.51
N ALA A 54 8.29 -0.04 -6.23
CA ALA A 54 7.63 0.53 -5.07
C ALA A 54 6.12 0.25 -5.06
N GLN A 55 5.46 0.36 -6.21
CA GLN A 55 4.03 0.07 -6.30
C GLN A 55 3.71 -1.42 -6.10
N HIS A 56 4.60 -2.34 -6.53
CA HIS A 56 4.46 -3.76 -6.19
C HIS A 56 4.55 -4.01 -4.68
N GLY A 57 5.49 -3.35 -4.00
CA GLY A 57 5.57 -3.37 -2.54
C GLY A 57 4.28 -2.83 -1.90
N GLY A 58 3.73 -1.74 -2.44
CA GLY A 58 2.48 -1.14 -1.96
C GLY A 58 1.31 -2.12 -2.05
N PHE A 59 1.22 -2.90 -3.12
CA PHE A 59 0.23 -3.96 -3.28
C PHE A 59 0.35 -5.06 -2.23
N ALA A 60 1.57 -5.56 -2.02
CA ALA A 60 1.82 -6.60 -1.02
C ALA A 60 1.41 -6.12 0.39
N MET A 61 1.70 -4.85 0.73
CA MET A 61 1.31 -4.26 2.01
C MET A 61 -0.21 -4.16 2.16
N VAL A 62 -0.91 -3.58 1.17
CA VAL A 62 -2.38 -3.47 1.22
C VAL A 62 -3.02 -4.86 1.34
N ALA A 63 -2.55 -5.84 0.57
CA ALA A 63 -3.05 -7.21 0.64
C ALA A 63 -2.79 -7.84 2.01
N ALA A 64 -1.57 -7.72 2.54
CA ALA A 64 -1.20 -8.28 3.84
C ALA A 64 -2.04 -7.70 4.99
N GLY A 65 -2.25 -6.38 5.01
CA GLY A 65 -3.09 -5.76 6.04
C GLY A 65 -4.57 -6.14 5.92
N ALA A 66 -5.10 -6.19 4.69
CA ALA A 66 -6.48 -6.64 4.47
C ALA A 66 -6.68 -8.10 4.91
N ILE A 67 -5.74 -8.99 4.58
CA ILE A 67 -5.75 -10.39 5.02
C ILE A 67 -5.69 -10.47 6.55
N GLY A 68 -4.83 -9.68 7.21
CA GLY A 68 -4.76 -9.62 8.68
C GLY A 68 -6.10 -9.28 9.32
N ASN A 69 -6.77 -8.22 8.86
CA ASN A 69 -8.08 -7.82 9.36
C ASN A 69 -9.17 -8.88 9.09
N VAL A 70 -9.11 -9.58 7.96
CA VAL A 70 -10.04 -10.68 7.66
C VAL A 70 -9.77 -11.90 8.53
N LEU A 71 -8.51 -12.27 8.75
CA LEU A 71 -8.14 -13.39 9.62
C LEU A 71 -8.60 -13.16 11.06
N ASP A 72 -8.43 -11.94 11.59
CA ASP A 72 -8.94 -11.59 12.92
C ASP A 72 -10.45 -11.78 13.01
N ARG A 73 -11.19 -11.38 11.97
CA ARG A 73 -12.65 -11.58 11.88
C ARG A 73 -13.03 -13.06 11.75
N VAL A 74 -12.29 -13.86 11.00
CA VAL A 74 -12.58 -15.31 10.85
C VAL A 74 -12.30 -16.05 12.15
N ALA A 75 -11.22 -15.70 12.86
CA ALA A 75 -10.82 -16.36 14.09
C ALA A 75 -11.69 -15.94 15.29
N ASN A 76 -12.01 -14.65 15.42
CA ASN A 76 -12.62 -14.08 16.63
C ASN A 76 -14.01 -13.48 16.41
N GLY A 77 -14.43 -13.25 15.16
CA GLY A 77 -15.70 -12.58 14.84
C GLY A 77 -15.65 -11.04 14.85
N TYR A 78 -14.49 -10.45 15.16
CA TYR A 78 -14.26 -8.99 15.21
C TYR A 78 -12.79 -8.66 14.94
N VAL A 79 -12.49 -7.39 14.66
CA VAL A 79 -11.10 -6.91 14.53
C VAL A 79 -10.61 -6.42 15.90
N VAL A 80 -9.37 -6.76 16.24
CA VAL A 80 -8.72 -6.30 17.48
C VAL A 80 -7.97 -5.01 17.20
N ASP A 81 -8.46 -3.92 17.78
CA ASP A 81 -7.80 -2.61 17.76
C ASP A 81 -7.09 -2.39 19.11
N PHE A 82 -5.87 -1.85 19.06
CA PHE A 82 -5.06 -1.72 20.28
C PHE A 82 -4.27 -0.42 20.39
N ILE A 83 -4.09 0.33 19.30
CA ILE A 83 -3.30 1.56 19.30
C ILE A 83 -4.24 2.75 19.46
N HIS A 84 -4.20 3.42 20.61
CA HIS A 84 -4.97 4.62 20.88
C HIS A 84 -4.07 5.85 20.92
N VAL A 85 -4.36 6.83 20.06
CA VAL A 85 -3.69 8.13 20.03
C VAL A 85 -4.71 9.19 20.48
N THR A 86 -4.29 10.10 21.37
CA THR A 86 -5.18 11.15 21.89
C THR A 86 -5.88 11.91 20.75
N ARG A 87 -7.24 11.97 20.78
CA ARG A 87 -8.10 12.57 19.74
C ARG A 87 -8.16 11.83 18.39
N TRP A 88 -7.67 10.60 18.33
CA TRP A 88 -7.74 9.75 17.14
C TRP A 88 -8.47 8.43 17.43
N PRO A 89 -9.18 7.87 16.44
CA PRO A 89 -9.76 6.53 16.56
C PRO A 89 -8.68 5.50 16.92
N ILE A 90 -9.09 4.45 17.63
CA ILE A 90 -8.20 3.31 17.91
C ILE A 90 -8.03 2.53 16.61
N PHE A 91 -6.81 2.10 16.31
CA PHE A 91 -6.48 1.34 15.10
C PHE A 91 -5.53 0.19 15.44
N ASN A 92 -5.28 -0.67 14.46
CA ASN A 92 -4.36 -1.78 14.59
C ASN A 92 -3.18 -1.68 13.61
N VAL A 93 -2.27 -2.65 13.68
CA VAL A 93 -1.11 -2.70 12.78
C VAL A 93 -1.52 -2.95 11.33
N ALA A 94 -2.58 -3.71 11.08
CA ALA A 94 -3.07 -3.95 9.73
C ALA A 94 -3.52 -2.65 9.04
N ASP A 95 -4.18 -1.73 9.75
CA ASP A 95 -4.57 -0.42 9.23
C ASP A 95 -3.34 0.43 8.86
N ILE A 96 -2.29 0.39 9.70
CA ILE A 96 -1.03 1.09 9.43
C ILE A 96 -0.39 0.54 8.14
N VAL A 97 -0.32 -0.79 8.02
CA VAL A 97 0.27 -1.45 6.83
C VAL A 97 -0.53 -1.10 5.58
N ILE A 98 -1.87 -1.06 5.65
CA ILE A 98 -2.73 -0.62 4.55
C ILE A 98 -2.44 0.84 4.17
N VAL A 99 -2.37 1.75 5.15
CA VAL A 99 -2.09 3.18 4.90
C VAL A 99 -0.75 3.36 4.20
N PHE A 100 0.32 2.72 4.68
CA PHE A 100 1.63 2.78 4.03
C PHE A 100 1.59 2.18 2.62
N GLY A 101 0.89 1.05 2.44
CA GLY A 101 0.71 0.45 1.12
C GLY A 101 0.01 1.39 0.14
N VAL A 102 -1.08 2.04 0.56
CA VAL A 102 -1.80 3.05 -0.25
C VAL A 102 -0.91 4.25 -0.57
N LEU A 103 -0.14 4.76 0.39
CA LEU A 103 0.83 5.84 0.16
C LEU A 103 1.87 5.43 -0.89
N LEU A 104 2.37 4.20 -0.81
CA LEU A 104 3.36 3.69 -1.76
C LEU A 104 2.75 3.48 -3.15
N LEU A 105 1.46 3.13 -3.24
CA LEU A 105 0.74 3.07 -4.51
C LEU A 105 0.53 4.46 -5.14
N ALA A 106 0.18 5.44 -4.31
CA ALA A 106 -0.07 6.82 -4.73
C ALA A 106 1.23 7.57 -5.13
N PHE A 107 2.32 7.37 -4.38
CA PHE A 107 3.56 8.14 -4.54
C PHE A 107 4.75 7.32 -5.05
N GLY A 108 4.67 5.99 -5.10
CA GLY A 108 5.76 5.10 -5.50
C GLY A 108 6.32 5.36 -6.90
N GLY A 109 5.48 5.80 -7.84
CA GLY A 109 5.92 6.21 -9.18
C GLY A 109 6.89 7.42 -9.17
N ARG A 110 6.83 8.27 -8.14
CA ARG A 110 7.75 9.42 -7.97
C ARG A 110 9.07 9.02 -7.28
N LEU A 111 9.09 7.88 -6.58
CA LEU A 111 10.27 7.35 -5.89
C LEU A 111 11.16 6.51 -6.83
N GLY A 112 10.56 5.82 -7.81
CA GLY A 112 11.29 5.02 -8.80
C GLY A 112 12.15 5.82 -9.79
N GLY A 113 11.88 7.11 -9.97
CA GLY A 113 12.66 7.99 -10.87
C GLY A 113 14.03 8.41 -10.35
N ARG A 114 14.44 7.98 -9.14
CA ARG A 114 15.71 8.38 -8.51
C ARG A 114 16.80 7.31 -8.49
N MET A 115 16.52 6.08 -8.92
CA MET A 115 17.53 5.00 -8.91
C MET A 115 18.26 4.80 -10.24
N GLU A 116 17.85 5.48 -11.32
CA GLU A 116 18.53 5.40 -12.63
C GLU A 116 19.54 6.54 -12.87
N THR A 117 19.77 7.43 -11.91
CA THR A 117 20.72 8.56 -12.07
C THR A 117 22.00 8.39 -11.24
N GLY A 118 22.45 7.14 -11.08
CA GLY A 118 23.65 6.79 -10.34
C GLY A 118 24.51 5.78 -11.06
N GLY A 119 25.11 6.14 -12.22
CA GLY A 119 26.28 5.43 -12.72
C GLY A 119 26.30 5.08 -14.22
N ALA A 120 26.47 6.08 -15.07
CA ALA A 120 27.35 5.94 -16.22
C ALA A 120 28.13 7.25 -16.37
N PRO A 121 29.47 7.26 -16.26
CA PRO A 121 30.23 8.46 -16.62
C PRO A 121 29.92 8.81 -18.08
N PRO A 122 29.87 10.11 -18.44
CA PRO A 122 29.65 10.53 -19.82
C PRO A 122 30.66 9.80 -20.71
N SER A 123 30.16 9.10 -21.73
CA SER A 123 31.01 8.47 -22.74
C SER A 123 31.93 9.54 -23.30
N GLU A 124 33.25 9.33 -23.19
CA GLU A 124 34.24 10.24 -23.76
C GLU A 124 33.89 10.51 -25.23
N PRO A 125 34.04 11.76 -25.71
CA PRO A 125 33.81 12.05 -27.13
C PRO A 125 34.72 11.15 -27.97
N PRO A 126 34.23 10.63 -29.12
CA PRO A 126 35.01 9.75 -29.97
C PRO A 126 36.34 10.43 -30.31
N CYS A 127 37.42 9.69 -30.09
CA CYS A 127 38.78 10.13 -30.38
C CYS A 127 38.85 10.66 -31.82
N PRO A 128 39.41 11.86 -32.06
CA PRO A 128 39.54 12.39 -33.41
C PRO A 128 40.30 11.40 -34.29
N PRO A 129 39.96 11.29 -35.59
CA PRO A 129 40.63 10.35 -36.49
C PRO A 129 42.14 10.60 -36.45
N SER A 130 42.90 9.54 -36.14
CA SER A 130 44.35 9.56 -36.24
C SER A 130 44.71 10.03 -37.65
N GLY A 131 45.40 11.17 -37.73
CA GLY A 131 45.86 11.73 -39.00
C GLY A 131 46.65 10.69 -39.82
N PRO A 132 46.75 10.89 -41.14
CA PRO A 132 47.37 9.90 -42.03
C PRO A 132 48.76 9.54 -41.51
N SER A 133 48.98 8.24 -41.27
CA SER A 133 50.29 7.69 -40.96
C SER A 133 51.24 8.13 -42.07
N MET A 134 52.20 9.00 -41.73
CA MET A 134 53.30 9.34 -42.62
C MET A 134 54.00 8.02 -42.98
N GLN A 135 53.82 7.59 -44.23
CA GLN A 135 54.57 6.47 -44.77
C GLN A 135 56.01 6.97 -45.03
N PRO A 136 57.04 6.27 -44.54
CA PRO A 136 58.41 6.58 -44.92
C PRO A 136 58.62 6.22 -46.40
N TRP A 137 59.40 7.09 -47.05
CA TRP A 137 59.79 7.10 -48.46
C TRP A 137 60.50 5.82 -48.90
#